data_AF-A0AAD7L324-F1
#
_entry.id   AF-A0AAD7L324-F1
#
_cell.length_a   1.000
_cell.length_b   1.000
_cell.length_c   1.000
_cell.angle_alpha   90.00
_cell.angle_beta   90.00
_cell.angle_gamma   90.00
#
_symmetry.space_group_name_H-M   'P 1'
#
loop_
_entity.id
_entity.type
_entity.pdbx_description
1 polymer ?
#
loop_
_entity_poly.entity_id
_entity_poly.type
_entity_poly.pdbx_seq_one_letter_code
_entity_poly.pdbx_strand_id
1 'polypeptide(L)'
;MGIPVKIQQILPCTKIPTVLSYRGKKWKMLYNGKNVKHKRFDGSWRTFVNDNKLKVGDACVFELMEKSEKGLNFRVQILRGDIPSKFLNMVNGESINAPIMIG
;
A
#
# COMPACT_ATOMS: atom_id res chain seq x y z
N MET A 1 8.35 3.42 0.80
CA MET A 1 7.79 2.11 1.20
C MET A 1 8.30 1.05 0.23
N GLY A 2 8.78 -0.08 0.75
CA GLY A 2 9.27 -1.19 -0.08
C GLY A 2 8.10 -2.03 -0.59
N ILE A 3 8.16 -2.44 -1.85
CA ILE A 3 7.10 -3.21 -2.49
C ILE A 3 7.34 -4.72 -2.28
N PRO A 4 6.34 -5.49 -1.82
CA PRO A 4 6.47 -6.93 -1.59
C PRO A 4 6.95 -7.71 -2.82
N VAL A 5 7.80 -8.73 -2.62
CA VAL A 5 8.46 -9.46 -3.72
C VAL A 5 7.48 -10.06 -4.74
N LYS A 6 6.33 -10.57 -4.29
CA LYS A 6 5.35 -11.19 -5.20
C LYS A 6 4.80 -10.21 -6.24
N ILE A 7 4.53 -8.95 -5.87
CA ILE A 7 4.00 -7.96 -6.82
C ILE A 7 5.10 -7.32 -7.67
N GLN A 8 6.38 -7.45 -7.27
CA GLN A 8 7.52 -6.94 -8.05
C GLN A 8 7.56 -7.51 -9.48
N GLN A 9 7.12 -8.75 -9.70
CA GLN A 9 7.07 -9.37 -11.02
C GLN A 9 6.03 -8.71 -11.95
N ILE A 10 4.98 -8.14 -11.36
CA ILE A 10 3.88 -7.50 -12.09
C ILE A 10 4.24 -6.06 -12.45
N LEU A 11 5.09 -5.40 -11.66
CA LEU A 11 5.42 -3.99 -11.84
C LEU A 11 6.63 -3.77 -12.76
N PRO A 12 6.68 -2.67 -13.53
CA PRO A 12 7.79 -2.36 -14.43
C PRO A 12 9.16 -2.32 -13.72
N CYS A 13 10.24 -2.60 -14.46
CA CYS A 13 11.62 -2.48 -13.96
C CYS A 13 12.25 -1.12 -14.30
N THR A 14 11.43 -0.08 -14.39
CA THR A 14 11.85 1.28 -14.75
C THR A 14 11.34 2.29 -13.71
N LYS A 15 11.88 3.52 -13.76
CA LYS A 15 11.40 4.63 -12.95
C LYS A 15 10.29 5.34 -13.72
N ILE A 16 9.08 5.36 -13.19
CA ILE A 16 7.91 5.93 -13.88
C ILE A 16 7.02 6.72 -12.92
N PRO A 17 6.28 7.72 -13.44
CA PRO A 17 5.24 8.40 -12.69
C PRO A 17 4.21 7.39 -12.15
N THR A 18 3.72 7.65 -10.95
CA THR A 18 2.70 6.83 -10.31
C THR A 18 1.72 7.72 -9.56
N VAL A 19 0.44 7.37 -9.66
CA VAL A 19 -0.63 8.04 -8.94
C VAL A 19 -1.28 7.05 -7.98
N LEU A 20 -1.39 7.44 -6.72
CA LEU A 20 -2.25 6.75 -5.75
C LEU A 20 -3.57 7.52 -5.64
N SER A 21 -4.69 6.81 -5.74
CA SER A 21 -6.04 7.37 -5.64
C SER A 21 -6.76 6.80 -4.42
N TYR A 22 -7.23 7.66 -3.51
CA TYR A 22 -7.99 7.25 -2.32
C TYR A 22 -9.03 8.31 -1.96
N ARG A 23 -10.28 7.89 -1.73
CA ARG A 23 -11.43 8.76 -1.40
C ARG A 23 -11.53 10.02 -2.28
N GLY A 24 -11.40 9.84 -3.59
CA GLY A 24 -11.47 10.93 -4.57
C GLY A 24 -10.24 11.84 -4.65
N LYS A 25 -9.26 11.69 -3.75
CA LYS A 25 -7.99 12.41 -3.76
C LYS A 25 -6.91 11.62 -4.50
N LYS A 26 -5.92 12.34 -5.03
CA LYS A 26 -4.82 11.78 -5.81
C LYS A 26 -3.47 12.27 -5.29
N TRP A 27 -2.51 11.36 -5.16
CA TRP A 27 -1.13 11.65 -4.78
C TRP A 27 -0.19 11.22 -5.90
N LYS A 28 0.52 12.18 -6.48
CA LYS A 28 1.53 11.95 -7.52
C LYS A 28 2.87 11.62 -6.87
N MET A 29 3.56 10.61 -7.37
CA MET A 29 4.87 10.18 -6.89
C MET A 29 5.64 9.44 -7.98
N LEU A 30 6.91 9.13 -7.74
CA LEU A 30 7.68 8.26 -8.60
C LEU A 30 7.76 6.86 -7.99
N TYR A 31 7.41 5.87 -8.81
CA TYR A 31 7.78 4.49 -8.57
C TYR A 31 9.19 4.24 -9.12
N ASN A 32 10.07 3.69 -8.30
CA ASN A 32 11.42 3.31 -8.69
C ASN A 32 11.50 1.78 -8.84
N GLY A 33 11.35 1.32 -10.08
CA GLY A 33 11.44 -0.10 -10.44
C GLY A 33 12.83 -0.59 -10.86
N LYS A 34 13.82 0.31 -10.99
CA LYS A 34 15.14 -0.04 -11.55
C LYS A 34 15.89 -1.07 -10.72
N ASN A 35 15.73 -1.02 -9.40
CA ASN A 35 16.30 -2.02 -8.51
C ASN A 35 15.33 -3.20 -8.41
N VAL A 36 15.67 -4.31 -9.06
CA VAL A 36 14.84 -5.54 -9.11
C VAL A 36 14.59 -6.10 -7.70
N LYS A 37 15.53 -5.93 -6.76
CA LYS A 37 15.39 -6.42 -5.38
C LYS A 37 14.65 -5.45 -4.45
N HIS A 38 14.64 -4.16 -4.78
CA HIS A 38 14.15 -3.09 -3.91
C HIS A 38 13.29 -2.06 -4.65
N LYS A 39 12.20 -2.54 -5.26
CA LYS A 39 11.19 -1.68 -5.87
C LYS A 39 10.48 -0.87 -4.78
N ARG A 40 10.33 0.44 -4.99
CA ARG A 40 9.78 1.35 -3.96
C ARG A 40 9.13 2.60 -4.55
N PHE A 41 8.20 3.17 -3.80
CA PHE A 41 7.81 4.57 -3.99
C PHE A 41 8.88 5.51 -3.44
N ASP A 42 9.01 6.68 -4.06
CA ASP A 42 9.94 7.73 -3.64
C ASP A 42 9.53 8.43 -2.32
N GLY A 43 10.21 9.54 -2.00
CA GLY A 43 9.96 10.31 -0.78
C GLY A 43 8.53 10.85 -0.66
N SER A 44 7.81 10.99 -1.78
CA SER A 44 6.43 11.50 -1.82
C SER A 44 5.43 10.51 -1.20
N TRP A 45 5.83 9.26 -0.99
CA TRP A 45 5.09 8.33 -0.13
C TRP A 45 4.82 8.90 1.27
N ARG A 46 5.76 9.70 1.82
CA ARG A 46 5.59 10.33 3.13
C ARG A 46 4.42 11.32 3.15
N THR A 47 4.21 12.06 2.06
CA THR A 47 3.07 12.98 1.92
C THR A 47 1.75 12.21 1.95
N PHE A 48 1.66 11.09 1.21
CA PHE A 48 0.49 10.22 1.26
C PHE A 48 0.21 9.69 2.68
N VAL A 49 1.25 9.29 3.43
CA VAL A 49 1.15 8.84 4.82
C VAL A 49 0.60 9.93 5.72
N ASN A 50 1.17 11.14 5.65
CA ASN A 50 0.80 12.25 6.50
C ASN A 50 -0.62 12.75 6.22
N ASP A 51 -0.97 12.96 4.95
CA ASP A 51 -2.29 13.48 4.55
C ASP A 51 -3.43 12.53 4.95
N ASN A 52 -3.16 11.22 4.93
CA ASN A 52 -4.12 10.20 5.29
C ASN A 52 -4.01 9.77 6.76
N LYS A 53 -3.15 10.39 7.57
CA LYS A 53 -2.92 10.04 8.97
C LYS A 53 -2.71 8.53 9.15
N LEU A 54 -1.91 7.93 8.28
CA LEU A 54 -1.56 6.51 8.37
C LEU A 54 -0.67 6.30 9.58
N LYS A 55 -1.00 5.31 10.40
CA LYS A 55 -0.23 4.94 11.59
C LYS A 55 0.23 3.49 11.52
N VAL A 56 1.21 3.14 12.36
CA VAL A 56 1.63 1.74 12.53
C VAL A 56 0.41 0.91 12.95
N GLY A 57 0.21 -0.23 12.31
CA GLY A 57 -0.98 -1.07 12.47
C GLY A 57 -2.01 -0.91 11.35
N ASP A 58 -2.04 0.24 10.67
CA ASP A 58 -2.87 0.39 9.47
C ASP A 58 -2.29 -0.41 8.30
N ALA A 59 -3.18 -0.93 7.45
CA ALA A 59 -2.81 -1.59 6.20
C ALA A 59 -3.28 -0.77 4.99
N CYS A 60 -2.51 -0.83 3.91
CA CYS A 60 -2.87 -0.26 2.62
C CYS A 60 -3.03 -1.40 1.60
N VAL A 61 -4.20 -1.50 0.99
CA VAL A 61 -4.46 -2.36 -0.16
C VAL A 61 -4.24 -1.54 -1.42
N PHE A 62 -3.39 -2.04 -2.31
CA PHE A 62 -3.08 -1.38 -3.59
C PHE A 62 -3.67 -2.21 -4.72
N GLU A 63 -4.62 -1.62 -5.44
CA GLU A 63 -5.22 -2.20 -6.63
C GLU A 63 -4.66 -1.49 -7.86
N LEU A 64 -3.96 -2.23 -8.73
CA LEU A 64 -3.39 -1.69 -9.94
C LEU A 64 -4.51 -1.46 -10.97
N MET A 65 -4.84 -0.20 -11.22
CA MET A 65 -5.90 0.20 -12.15
C MET A 65 -5.36 0.39 -13.57
N GLU A 66 -4.14 0.90 -13.68
CA GLU A 66 -3.48 1.15 -14.96
C GLU A 66 -2.00 0.84 -14.88
N LYS A 67 -1.48 0.15 -15.90
CA LYS A 67 -0.07 -0.09 -16.12
C LYS A 67 0.27 0.21 -17.57
N SER A 68 1.04 1.28 -17.78
CA SER A 68 1.59 1.63 -19.10
C SER A 68 3.03 2.09 -18.96
N GLU A 69 3.71 2.29 -20.09
CA GLU A 69 5.05 2.89 -20.11
C GLU A 69 5.05 4.34 -19.59
N LYS A 70 3.89 5.01 -19.67
CA LYS A 70 3.71 6.41 -19.28
C LYS A 70 3.42 6.58 -17.78
N GLY A 71 2.96 5.52 -17.10
CA GLY A 71 2.77 5.56 -15.65
C GLY A 71 2.00 4.39 -15.07
N LEU A 72 1.90 4.41 -13.73
CA LEU A 72 1.05 3.52 -12.95
C LEU A 72 -0.07 4.29 -12.27
N ASN A 73 -1.24 3.68 -12.17
CA ASN A 73 -2.32 4.19 -11.33
C ASN A 73 -2.77 3.10 -10.38
N PHE A 74 -2.74 3.39 -9.08
CA PHE A 74 -3.27 2.51 -8.05
C PHE A 74 -4.48 3.15 -7.39
N ARG A 75 -5.56 2.39 -7.27
CA ARG A 75 -6.59 2.66 -6.26
C ARG A 75 -6.07 2.11 -4.94
N VAL A 76 -6.10 2.93 -3.90
CA VAL A 76 -5.67 2.55 -2.57
C VAL A 76 -6.89 2.45 -1.67
N GLN A 77 -6.95 1.42 -0.85
CA GLN A 77 -7.86 1.34 0.29
C GLN A 77 -7.04 1.30 1.57
N ILE A 78 -7.45 2.03 2.59
CA ILE A 78 -6.78 2.06 3.90
C ILE A 78 -7.65 1.30 4.88
N LEU A 79 -7.12 0.21 5.42
CA LEU A 79 -7.72 -0.57 6.48
C LEU A 79 -7.14 -0.06 7.80
N ARG A 80 -8.00 0.47 8.67
CA ARG A 80 -7.54 1.03 9.94
C ARG A 80 -7.30 -0.10 10.93
N GLY A 81 -6.08 -0.13 11.47
CA GLY A 81 -5.63 -1.12 12.44
C GLY A 81 -6.14 -0.84 13.85
N ASP A 82 -7.29 -0.20 14.00
CA ASP A 82 -7.93 0.07 15.29
C ASP A 82 -8.52 -1.22 15.86
N ILE A 83 -7.65 -2.20 16.12
CA ILE A 83 -7.95 -3.37 16.94
C ILE A 83 -7.91 -2.86 18.38
N PRO A 84 -9.05 -2.81 19.10
CA PRO A 84 -9.03 -2.38 20.49
C PRO A 84 -8.02 -3.23 21.27
N SER A 85 -7.19 -2.60 22.11
CA SER A 85 -6.06 -3.24 22.81
C SER A 85 -6.45 -4.51 23.58
N LYS A 86 -7.69 -4.60 24.05
CA LYS A 86 -8.29 -5.80 24.66
C LYS A 86 -8.28 -7.05 23.78
N PHE A 87 -8.21 -6.90 22.46
CA PHE A 87 -8.20 -7.99 21.49
C PHE A 87 -6.78 -8.39 21.06
N LEU A 88 -5.76 -7.55 21.27
CA LEU A 88 -4.38 -7.85 20.86
C LEU A 88 -3.81 -9.11 21.55
N ASN A 89 -4.29 -9.43 22.75
CA ASN A 89 -3.90 -10.63 23.50
C ASN A 89 -4.79 -11.86 23.21
N MET A 90 -5.88 -11.69 22.47
CA MET A 90 -6.94 -12.69 22.33
C MET A 90 -7.16 -13.19 20.90
N VAL A 91 -6.68 -12.45 19.90
CA VAL A 91 -6.78 -12.83 18.48
C VAL A 91 -5.43 -12.68 17.78
N ASN A 92 -4.76 -13.80 17.56
CA ASN A 92 -3.59 -13.89 16.68
C ASN A 92 -4.00 -13.91 15.19
N GLY A 93 -5.29 -14.09 14.86
CA GLY A 93 -5.78 -14.07 13.49
C GLY A 93 -5.31 -15.26 12.64
N GLU A 94 -4.75 -16.29 13.27
CA GLU A 94 -4.12 -17.46 12.62
C GLU A 94 -5.10 -18.62 12.40
N SER A 95 -6.31 -18.55 12.97
CA SER A 95 -7.31 -19.62 12.90
C SER A 95 -8.64 -19.12 12.34
N ILE A 96 -9.32 -20.00 11.60
CA ILE A 96 -10.69 -19.78 11.10
C ILE A 96 -11.70 -19.50 12.22
N ASN A 97 -11.39 -19.94 13.45
CA ASN A 97 -12.23 -19.72 14.63
C ASN A 97 -12.00 -18.34 15.29
N ALA A 98 -10.99 -17.59 14.83
CA ALA A 98 -10.64 -16.25 15.31
C ALA A 98 -10.21 -15.34 14.14
N PRO A 99 -11.11 -15.07 13.16
CA PRO A 99 -10.76 -14.34 11.96
C PRO A 99 -10.57 -12.84 12.24
N ILE A 100 -9.71 -12.20 11.45
CA ILE A 100 -9.64 -10.73 11.40
C ILE A 100 -10.83 -10.23 10.57
N MET A 101 -11.78 -9.57 11.23
CA MET A 101 -12.94 -8.99 10.57
C MET A 101 -12.56 -7.67 9.89
N ILE A 102 -12.66 -7.62 8.56
CA ILE A 102 -12.46 -6.40 7.77
C ILE A 102 -13.85 -5.83 7.47
N GLY A 103 -14.17 -4.68 8.07
CA GLY A 103 -15.39 -3.90 7.84
C GLY A 103 -15.16 -2.69 6.95
#